data_AF-A0A059CTD0-F1
#
_entry.id   AF-A0A059CTD0-F1
#
_cell.length_a   1.000
_cell.length_b   1.000
_cell.length_c   1.000
_cell.angle_alpha   90.00
_cell.angle_beta   90.00
_cell.angle_gamma   90.00
#
_symmetry.space_group_name_H-M   'P 1'
#
loop_
_entity.id
_entity.type
_entity.pdbx_description
1 polymer ?
#
loop_
_entity_poly.entity_id
_entity_poly.type
_entity_poly.pdbx_seq_one_letter_code
_entity_poly.pdbx_strand_id
1 'polypeptide(L)'
;MLSSAHNVCPMVLTKWELTNQPCPSFAWKYVTLQLRLIKWYLPGISSLLRNSHFLERLAIYVYPGRACQSRVYWCSVDSTFPYLEDQLKHVKIYGYVLEPDVIELIEFLLKNAQILEKMEISTKKTLQRTEFSQKLLSFPRASTRAVIHLG
;
A
#
# COMPACT_ATOMS: atom_id res chain seq x y z
N MET A 1 -10.22 -13.63 18.50
CA MET A 1 -10.64 -13.86 17.09
C MET A 1 -9.91 -12.85 16.23
N LEU A 2 -9.03 -13.30 15.32
CA LEU A 2 -8.41 -12.40 14.33
C LEU A 2 -9.41 -12.20 13.19
N SER A 3 -9.64 -10.95 12.81
CA SER A 3 -10.68 -10.59 11.84
C SER A 3 -10.11 -10.15 10.50
N SER A 4 -10.91 -10.36 9.44
CA SER A 4 -10.68 -9.81 8.10
C SER A 4 -11.47 -8.51 7.98
N ALA A 5 -10.85 -7.47 7.40
CA ALA A 5 -11.53 -6.23 7.09
C ALA A 5 -11.68 -6.05 5.58
N HIS A 6 -12.93 -5.90 5.15
CA HIS A 6 -13.29 -5.63 3.77
C HIS A 6 -13.94 -4.26 3.68
N ASN A 7 -13.69 -3.54 2.58
CA ASN A 7 -14.26 -2.21 2.31
C ASN A 7 -13.91 -1.17 3.38
N VAL A 8 -12.69 -1.24 3.95
CA VAL A 8 -12.19 -0.20 4.86
C VAL A 8 -12.20 1.13 4.12
N CYS A 9 -12.95 2.11 4.63
CA CYS A 9 -13.09 3.41 4.01
C CYS A 9 -11.84 4.26 4.27
N PRO A 10 -10.98 4.52 3.26
CA PRO A 10 -9.74 5.27 3.47
C PRO A 10 -10.00 6.73 3.86
N MET A 11 -11.18 7.27 3.51
CA MET A 11 -11.59 8.62 3.93
C MET A 11 -11.72 8.74 5.44
N VAL A 12 -12.26 7.71 6.11
CA VAL A 12 -12.42 7.71 7.58
C VAL A 12 -11.05 7.71 8.23
N LEU A 13 -10.16 6.83 7.78
CA LEU A 13 -8.78 6.74 8.25
C LEU A 13 -8.02 8.04 8.02
N THR A 14 -8.17 8.64 6.84
CA THR A 14 -7.55 9.92 6.50
C THR A 14 -8.06 11.02 7.41
N LYS A 15 -9.38 11.11 7.62
CA LYS A 15 -9.97 12.13 8.46
C LYS A 15 -9.45 12.00 9.90
N TRP A 16 -9.36 10.78 10.42
CA TRP A 16 -8.79 10.55 11.75
C TRP A 16 -7.34 10.99 11.84
N GLU A 17 -6.50 10.61 10.87
CA GLU A 17 -5.10 11.01 10.81
C GLU A 17 -4.96 12.54 10.76
N LEU A 18 -5.71 13.21 9.89
CA LEU A 18 -5.65 14.67 9.73
C LEU A 18 -6.24 15.45 10.91
N THR A 19 -7.10 14.82 11.72
CA THR A 19 -7.73 15.46 12.89
C THR A 19 -7.05 15.08 14.21
N ASN A 20 -5.91 14.37 14.15
CA ASN A 20 -5.20 13.82 15.32
C ASN A 20 -6.13 13.04 16.26
N GLN A 21 -7.14 12.37 15.71
CA GLN A 21 -8.02 11.52 16.50
C GLN A 21 -7.29 10.21 16.82
N PRO A 22 -7.50 9.64 18.02
CA PRO A 22 -6.91 8.35 18.36
C PRO A 22 -7.40 7.29 17.37
N CYS A 23 -6.49 6.77 16.55
CA CYS A 23 -6.79 5.69 15.63
C CYS A 23 -6.88 4.38 16.43
N PRO A 24 -7.97 3.61 16.32
CA PRO A 24 -8.07 2.35 17.04
C PRO A 24 -7.02 1.36 16.52
N SER A 25 -6.42 0.57 17.42
CA SER A 25 -5.56 -0.54 17.03
C SER A 25 -6.39 -1.55 16.24
N PHE A 26 -5.93 -1.92 15.04
CA PHE A 26 -6.64 -2.89 14.22
C PHE A 26 -6.13 -4.30 14.51
N ALA A 27 -7.01 -5.18 14.99
CA ALA A 27 -6.73 -6.61 15.14
C ALA A 27 -6.83 -7.38 13.79
N TRP A 28 -6.64 -6.67 12.67
CA TRP A 28 -6.89 -7.18 11.33
C TRP A 28 -5.68 -7.90 10.77
N LYS A 29 -5.92 -9.14 10.35
CA LYS A 29 -4.89 -9.97 9.72
C LYS A 29 -4.86 -9.81 8.20
N TYR A 30 -6.03 -9.52 7.64
CA TYR A 30 -6.26 -9.42 6.21
C TYR A 30 -7.06 -8.15 5.95
N VAL A 31 -6.52 -7.25 5.14
CA VAL A 31 -7.19 -5.99 4.79
C VAL A 31 -7.35 -5.89 3.28
N THR A 32 -8.56 -5.53 2.86
CA THR A 32 -8.85 -5.15 1.48
C THR A 32 -9.27 -3.69 1.40
N LEU A 33 -8.53 -2.93 0.59
CA LEU A 33 -8.78 -1.53 0.29
C LEU A 33 -9.30 -1.40 -1.14
N GLN A 34 -10.42 -0.68 -1.29
CA GLN A 34 -10.99 -0.34 -2.58
C GLN A 34 -11.05 1.18 -2.68
N LEU A 35 -10.19 1.77 -3.50
CA LEU A 35 -10.03 3.23 -3.50
C LEU A 35 -9.51 3.81 -4.81
N ARG A 36 -9.83 5.08 -5.04
CA ARG A 36 -9.15 5.90 -6.06
C ARG A 36 -7.90 6.44 -5.39
N LEU A 37 -6.72 5.94 -5.73
CA LEU A 37 -5.49 6.30 -5.02
C LEU A 37 -5.06 7.71 -5.44
N ILE A 38 -5.65 8.70 -4.77
CA ILE A 38 -5.29 10.12 -4.85
C ILE A 38 -4.61 10.51 -3.54
N LYS A 39 -3.70 11.48 -3.59
CA LYS A 39 -2.94 12.01 -2.44
C LYS A 39 -3.75 12.15 -1.13
N TRP A 40 -5.01 12.54 -1.23
CA TRP A 40 -5.90 12.67 -0.07
C TRP A 40 -6.02 11.40 0.78
N TYR A 41 -5.87 10.19 0.23
CA TYR A 41 -6.04 8.96 1.01
C TYR A 41 -4.75 8.40 1.59
N LEU A 42 -3.60 8.95 1.21
CA LEU A 42 -2.30 8.44 1.65
C LEU A 42 -2.11 8.54 3.18
N PRO A 43 -2.55 9.62 3.86
CA PRO A 43 -2.59 9.66 5.33
C PRO A 43 -3.40 8.52 5.95
N GLY A 44 -4.57 8.20 5.38
CA GLY A 44 -5.38 7.10 5.87
C GLY A 44 -4.71 5.73 5.68
N ILE A 45 -4.05 5.52 4.53
CA ILE A 45 -3.31 4.27 4.27
C ILE A 45 -2.11 4.16 5.22
N SER A 46 -1.37 5.25 5.42
CA SER A 46 -0.25 5.32 6.36
C SER A 46 -0.70 4.99 7.79
N SER A 47 -1.79 5.62 8.24
CA SER A 47 -2.40 5.36 9.54
C SER A 47 -2.81 3.90 9.71
N LEU A 48 -3.42 3.31 8.69
CA LEU A 48 -3.77 1.89 8.69
C LEU A 48 -2.54 1.00 8.86
N LEU A 49 -1.51 1.19 8.02
CA LEU A 49 -0.29 0.37 8.07
C LEU A 49 0.42 0.50 9.42
N ARG A 50 0.45 1.71 10.00
CA ARG A 50 1.04 1.98 11.30
C ARG A 50 0.29 1.30 12.45
N ASN A 51 -1.04 1.24 12.39
CA ASN A 51 -1.89 0.76 13.48
C ASN A 51 -2.39 -0.68 13.30
N SER A 52 -1.93 -1.40 12.28
CA SER A 52 -2.35 -2.78 12.00
C SER A 52 -1.33 -3.80 12.50
N HIS A 53 -1.41 -4.11 13.80
CA HIS A 53 -0.46 -4.95 14.53
C HIS A 53 -0.46 -6.43 14.15
N PHE A 54 -1.35 -6.88 13.26
CA PHE A 54 -1.50 -8.28 12.87
C PHE A 54 -1.51 -8.48 11.35
N LEU A 55 -1.22 -7.41 10.58
CA LEU A 55 -1.47 -7.37 9.15
C LEU A 55 -0.50 -8.29 8.39
N GLU A 56 -1.00 -9.44 7.95
CA GLU A 56 -0.23 -10.36 7.12
C GLU A 56 -0.51 -10.21 5.63
N ARG A 57 -1.74 -9.81 5.26
CA ARG A 57 -2.08 -9.62 3.84
C ARG A 57 -2.83 -8.32 3.56
N LEU A 58 -2.35 -7.64 2.53
CA LEU A 58 -2.93 -6.39 2.04
C LEU A 58 -3.34 -6.56 0.58
N ALA A 59 -4.61 -6.29 0.28
CA ALA A 59 -5.11 -6.21 -1.09
C ALA A 59 -5.59 -4.78 -1.38
N ILE A 60 -5.14 -4.18 -2.47
CA ILE A 60 -5.50 -2.83 -2.89
C ILE A 60 -6.07 -2.87 -4.30
N TYR A 61 -7.31 -2.43 -4.46
CA TYR A 61 -7.97 -2.25 -5.74
C TYR A 61 -8.01 -0.76 -6.07
N VAL A 62 -7.24 -0.38 -7.08
CA VAL A 62 -7.08 1.00 -7.54
C VAL A 62 -8.06 1.28 -8.68
N TYR A 63 -8.98 2.22 -8.43
CA TYR A 63 -9.95 2.71 -9.41
C TYR A 63 -9.45 3.98 -10.09
N PRO A 64 -9.91 4.29 -11.32
CA PRO A 64 -9.51 5.52 -12.00
C PRO A 64 -10.01 6.74 -11.24
N GLY A 65 -9.15 7.73 -11.07
CA GLY A 65 -9.45 9.04 -10.52
C GLY A 65 -8.68 10.12 -11.26
N ARG A 66 -9.12 11.38 -11.18
CA ARG A 66 -8.32 12.50 -11.69
C ARG A 66 -7.14 12.68 -10.74
N ALA A 67 -5.92 12.40 -11.21
CA ALA A 67 -4.72 12.65 -10.42
C ALA A 67 -4.60 14.14 -10.10
N CYS A 68 -4.38 14.47 -8.83
CA CYS A 68 -3.99 15.82 -8.45
C CYS A 68 -2.47 15.91 -8.63
N GLN A 69 -1.98 16.84 -9.46
CA GLN A 69 -0.57 16.94 -9.87
C GLN A 69 0.38 17.41 -8.75
N SER A 70 0.42 16.73 -7.61
CA SER A 70 1.32 17.08 -6.49
C SER A 70 2.21 15.89 -6.16
N ARG A 71 3.52 16.06 -6.39
CA ARG A 71 4.53 15.01 -6.20
C ARG A 71 4.87 14.84 -4.71
N VAL A 72 5.12 13.58 -4.32
CA VAL A 72 5.83 13.13 -3.12
C VAL A 72 5.06 13.23 -1.80
N TYR A 73 4.29 12.21 -1.45
CA TYR A 73 3.80 12.03 -0.07
C TYR A 73 4.64 11.00 0.69
N TRP A 74 4.90 9.83 0.09
CA TRP A 74 5.56 8.74 0.83
C TRP A 74 7.01 9.05 1.19
N CYS A 75 7.72 9.87 0.42
CA CYS A 75 9.08 10.29 0.81
C CYS A 75 9.12 11.37 1.90
N SER A 76 7.99 12.02 2.23
CA SER A 76 7.91 12.99 3.34
C SER A 76 7.37 12.37 4.63
N VAL A 77 6.97 11.10 4.60
CA VAL A 77 6.42 10.39 5.76
C VAL A 77 7.58 9.96 6.67
N ASP A 78 7.85 10.78 7.67
CA ASP A 78 9.00 10.66 8.58
C ASP A 78 8.75 9.63 9.71
N SER A 79 8.48 8.38 9.35
CA SER A 79 8.03 7.43 10.36
C SER A 79 8.49 6.00 10.18
N THR A 80 8.83 5.41 11.33
CA THR A 80 9.01 3.98 11.55
C THR A 80 7.67 3.27 11.49
N PHE A 81 7.59 2.18 10.72
CA PHE A 81 6.41 1.32 10.61
C PHE A 81 6.74 -0.08 11.14
N PRO A 82 7.00 -0.25 12.46
CA PRO A 82 7.56 -1.49 13.00
C PRO A 82 6.72 -2.73 12.69
N TYR A 83 5.38 -2.61 12.66
CA TYR A 83 4.51 -3.74 12.35
C TYR A 83 4.49 -4.11 10.86
N LEU A 84 4.73 -3.13 9.98
CA LEU A 84 4.87 -3.39 8.55
C LEU A 84 6.12 -4.24 8.27
N GLU A 85 7.20 -3.96 8.99
CA GLU A 85 8.49 -4.63 8.85
C GLU A 85 8.37 -6.13 9.12
N ASP A 86 7.75 -6.49 10.24
CA ASP A 86 7.81 -7.86 10.78
C ASP A 86 6.60 -8.75 10.48
N GLN A 87 5.55 -8.23 9.83
CA GLN A 87 4.29 -8.98 9.71
C GLN A 87 3.73 -9.10 8.30
N LEU A 88 3.97 -8.13 7.42
CA LEU A 88 3.35 -8.10 6.10
C LEU A 88 4.00 -9.14 5.18
N LYS A 89 3.28 -10.22 4.88
CA LYS A 89 3.76 -11.34 4.06
C LYS A 89 3.33 -11.22 2.62
N HIS A 90 2.06 -10.90 2.35
CA HIS A 90 1.51 -10.92 0.98
C HIS A 90 0.82 -9.60 0.62
N VAL A 91 1.19 -9.04 -0.53
CA VAL A 91 0.58 -7.83 -1.07
C VAL A 91 -0.03 -8.13 -2.45
N LYS A 92 -1.23 -7.61 -2.69
CA LYS A 92 -1.91 -7.65 -3.98
C LYS A 92 -2.33 -6.24 -4.38
N ILE A 93 -1.96 -5.79 -5.58
CA ILE A 93 -2.34 -4.46 -6.09
C ILE A 93 -2.93 -4.64 -7.50
N TYR A 94 -4.19 -4.25 -7.66
CA TYR A 94 -4.95 -4.44 -8.89
C TYR A 94 -5.44 -3.10 -9.45
N GLY A 95 -5.45 -2.93 -10.77
CA GLY A 95 -6.12 -1.82 -11.46
C GLY A 95 -5.16 -0.81 -12.09
N TYR A 96 -5.23 0.45 -11.67
CA TYR A 96 -4.45 1.56 -12.24
C TYR A 96 -3.09 1.71 -11.54
N VAL A 97 -2.22 0.70 -11.70
CA VAL A 97 -0.95 0.60 -10.96
C VAL A 97 0.18 1.51 -11.47
N LEU A 98 -0.02 2.10 -12.66
CA LEU A 98 0.92 3.02 -13.28
C LEU A 98 0.80 4.46 -12.75
N GLU A 99 -0.20 4.72 -11.91
CA GLU A 99 -0.37 6.04 -11.30
C GLU A 99 0.81 6.32 -10.33
N PRO A 100 1.42 7.51 -10.37
CA PRO A 100 2.62 7.82 -9.57
C PRO A 100 2.48 7.51 -8.08
N ASP A 101 1.34 7.85 -7.47
CA ASP A 101 1.07 7.60 -6.05
C ASP A 101 1.05 6.09 -5.71
N VAL A 102 0.64 5.24 -6.67
CA VAL A 102 0.64 3.78 -6.51
C VAL A 102 2.05 3.22 -6.62
N ILE A 103 2.84 3.76 -7.56
CA ILE A 103 4.25 3.39 -7.72
C ILE A 103 5.04 3.74 -6.45
N GLU A 104 4.82 4.93 -5.88
CA GLU A 104 5.45 5.35 -4.62
C GLU A 104 5.04 4.42 -3.46
N LEU A 105 3.76 4.02 -3.37
CA LEU A 105 3.31 3.07 -2.37
C LEU A 105 3.97 1.69 -2.54
N ILE A 106 4.10 1.21 -3.78
CA ILE A 106 4.79 -0.05 -4.08
C ILE A 106 6.25 0.02 -3.61
N GLU A 107 6.96 1.08 -3.97
CA GLU A 107 8.34 1.29 -3.56
C GLU A 107 8.46 1.34 -2.03
N PHE A 108 7.57 2.07 -1.36
CA PHE A 108 7.52 2.14 0.10
C PHE A 108 7.33 0.76 0.74
N LEU A 109 6.38 -0.06 0.24
CA LEU A 109 6.14 -1.39 0.78
C LEU A 109 7.35 -2.32 0.57
N LEU A 110 7.99 -2.27 -0.60
CA LEU A 110 9.18 -3.08 -0.88
C LEU A 110 10.36 -2.70 0.00
N LYS A 111 10.53 -1.41 0.28
CA LYS A 111 11.61 -0.89 1.14
C LYS A 111 11.45 -1.25 2.61
N ASN A 112 10.22 -1.43 3.10
CA ASN A 112 9.97 -1.55 4.54
C ASN A 112 9.49 -2.94 4.95
N ALA A 113 8.80 -3.73 4.12
CA ALA A 113 8.30 -5.04 4.52
C ALA A 113 9.42 -6.11 4.49
N GLN A 114 10.05 -6.38 5.64
CA GLN A 114 11.22 -7.25 5.76
C GLN A 114 10.88 -8.73 5.56
N ILE A 115 9.67 -9.15 5.93
CA ILE A 115 9.22 -10.54 5.78
C ILE A 115 8.31 -10.77 4.58
N LEU A 116 8.25 -9.82 3.63
CA LEU A 116 7.41 -9.92 2.45
C LEU A 116 7.78 -11.14 1.61
N GLU A 117 6.84 -12.04 1.38
CA GLU A 117 7.08 -13.26 0.60
C GLU A 117 6.57 -13.11 -0.84
N LYS A 118 5.46 -12.39 -1.03
CA LYS A 118 4.80 -12.28 -2.33
C LYS A 118 4.19 -10.91 -2.55
N MET A 119 4.45 -10.32 -3.72
CA MET A 119 3.74 -9.15 -4.24
C MET A 119 3.15 -9.47 -5.61
N GLU A 120 1.83 -9.42 -5.73
CA GLU A 120 1.12 -9.55 -7.01
C GLU A 120 0.66 -8.18 -7.47
N ILE A 121 1.02 -7.81 -8.70
CA ILE A 121 0.60 -6.55 -9.31
C ILE A 121 -0.07 -6.88 -10.64
N SER A 122 -1.31 -6.46 -10.83
CA SER A 122 -1.98 -6.61 -12.12
C SER A 122 -2.56 -5.29 -12.60
N THR A 123 -2.22 -4.94 -13.84
CA THR A 123 -2.62 -3.68 -14.46
C THR A 123 -3.68 -3.91 -15.53
N LYS A 124 -4.64 -2.99 -15.63
CA LYS A 124 -5.57 -2.98 -16.79
C LYS A 124 -4.98 -2.30 -18.03
N LYS A 125 -3.89 -1.52 -17.88
CA LYS A 125 -3.25 -0.80 -18.99
C LYS A 125 -2.05 -1.58 -19.52
N THR A 126 -2.08 -1.94 -20.80
CA THR A 126 -1.05 -2.75 -21.48
C THR A 126 0.16 -1.93 -21.96
N LEU A 127 -0.03 -0.65 -22.30
CA LEU A 127 0.89 0.15 -23.11
C LEU A 127 2.25 0.50 -22.46
N GLN A 128 2.46 0.26 -21.16
CA GLN A 128 3.70 0.63 -20.45
C GLN A 128 4.21 -0.47 -19.51
N ARG A 129 3.79 -1.73 -19.76
CA ARG A 129 4.14 -2.85 -18.87
C ARG A 129 5.65 -3.05 -18.75
N THR A 130 6.40 -2.89 -19.84
CA THR A 130 7.86 -3.13 -19.85
C THR A 130 8.64 -2.13 -19.01
N GLU A 131 8.43 -0.82 -19.22
CA GLU A 131 9.09 0.23 -18.42
C GLU A 131 8.74 0.14 -16.94
N PHE A 132 7.46 -0.11 -16.65
CA PHE A 132 7.02 -0.32 -15.27
C PHE A 132 7.67 -1.55 -14.64
N SER A 133 7.81 -2.65 -15.38
CA SER A 133 8.49 -3.86 -14.90
C SER A 133 9.96 -3.57 -14.57
N GLN A 134 10.67 -2.87 -15.46
CA GLN A 134 12.07 -2.50 -15.22
C GLN A 134 12.20 -1.59 -13.99
N LYS A 135 11.34 -0.58 -13.87
CA LYS A 135 11.31 0.31 -12.72
C LYS A 135 11.06 -0.46 -11.42
N LEU A 136 10.10 -1.39 -11.43
CA LEU A 136 9.77 -2.22 -10.27
C LEU A 136 10.94 -3.14 -9.86
N LEU A 137 11.67 -3.68 -10.83
CA LEU A 137 12.86 -4.49 -10.56
C LEU A 137 14.02 -3.66 -9.99
N SER A 138 14.08 -2.37 -10.29
CA SER A 138 15.10 -1.46 -9.78
C SER A 138 14.90 -1.02 -8.33
N PHE A 139 13.71 -1.22 -7.75
CA PHE A 139 13.45 -0.80 -6.38
C PHE A 139 14.20 -1.67 -5.36
N PRO A 140 14.78 -1.06 -4.32
CA PRO A 140 15.36 -1.80 -3.21
C PRO A 140 14.28 -2.60 -2.48
N ARG A 141 14.67 -3.77 -1.97
CA ARG A 141 13.79 -4.70 -1.26
C ARG A 141 14.39 -5.01 0.10
N ALA A 142 13.62 -4.81 1.16
CA ALA A 142 14.00 -5.25 2.49
C ALA A 142 13.98 -6.79 2.60
N SER A 143 12.95 -7.42 2.02
CA SER A 143 12.85 -8.88 1.99
C SER A 143 13.63 -9.49 0.83
N THR A 144 14.54 -10.41 1.16
CA THR A 144 15.22 -11.28 0.18
C THR A 144 14.32 -12.39 -0.36
N ARG A 145 13.17 -12.64 0.27
CA ARG A 145 12.21 -13.68 -0.09
C ARG A 145 11.09 -13.16 -1.00
N ALA A 146 10.99 -11.85 -1.21
CA ALA A 146 9.89 -11.23 -1.93
C ALA A 146 9.92 -11.60 -3.43
N VAL A 147 8.93 -12.38 -3.87
CA VAL A 147 8.68 -12.66 -5.28
C VAL A 147 7.61 -11.72 -5.82
N ILE A 148 7.93 -11.05 -6.94
CA ILE A 148 7.02 -10.13 -7.63
C ILE A 148 6.40 -10.83 -8.83
N HIS A 149 5.07 -10.92 -8.86
CA HIS A 149 4.31 -11.46 -9.99
C HIS A 149 3.56 -10.34 -10.69
N LEU A 150 3.80 -10.20 -11.99
CA LEU A 150 3.09 -9.26 -12.86
C LEU A 150 2.00 -10.00 -13.63
N GLY A 151 0.73 -9.69 -13.35
CA GLY A 151 -0.47 -10.18 -14.05
C GLY A 151 -0.86 -9.29 -15.21
#